data_AF-A0A1Z5LF64-F1
#
_entry.id   AF-A0A1Z5LF64-F1
#
_cell.length_a   1.000
_cell.length_b   1.000
_cell.length_c   1.000
_cell.angle_alpha   90.00
_cell.angle_beta   90.00
_cell.angle_gamma   90.00
#
_symmetry.space_group_name_H-M   'P 1'
#
loop_
_entity.id
_entity.type
_entity.pdbx_description
1 polymer ?
#
loop_
_entity_poly.entity_id
_entity_poly.type
_entity_poly.pdbx_seq_one_letter_code
_entity_poly.pdbx_strand_id
1 'polypeptide(L)'
;MKKKEQDEIVLPRKEVIKRLRDRSQPVLLFGETEMEAFHRLRRLEILEPEVDRGLRNDFQEAMEKVDQIYLDEILKSQGKTEDGKSANDVKVESEGCTIEDIQHIAENLGQRSNKGKDAEMIMTVLKFIQQLWGEKLNTRSEEDKVSMRGKLASATYNQTQSYLRPLYKRLKKNNVPEDILEHLVRIVKHMLSRDYVKANDAYLQMAIGNAPWPIGVTMVGIHARTGREKIFSQNIAHVLNDETQRKFIQAIKRLMTQCQRIFPTDPSRSVEYNA
;
A
#
# COMPACT_ATOMS: atom_id res chain seq x y z
N MET A 1 -53.05 -5.46 22.05
CA MET A 1 -51.79 -4.94 21.48
C MET A 1 -50.83 -6.10 21.29
N LYS A 2 -50.61 -6.55 20.05
CA LYS A 2 -49.63 -7.62 19.74
C LYS A 2 -48.25 -6.97 19.58
N LYS A 3 -47.28 -7.32 20.43
CA LYS A 3 -45.87 -6.96 20.24
C LYS A 3 -45.38 -7.66 18.96
N LYS A 4 -44.81 -6.89 18.02
CA LYS A 4 -44.05 -7.43 16.90
C LYS A 4 -42.74 -7.99 17.47
N GLU A 5 -42.56 -9.30 17.40
CA GLU A 5 -41.24 -9.93 17.51
C GLU A 5 -40.39 -9.36 16.36
N GLN A 6 -39.35 -8.62 16.70
CA GLN A 6 -38.27 -8.33 15.75
C GLN A 6 -37.45 -9.61 15.70
N ASP A 7 -37.44 -10.28 14.54
CA ASP A 7 -36.49 -11.35 14.26
C ASP A 7 -35.08 -10.80 14.41
N GLU A 8 -34.46 -11.02 15.57
CA GLU A 8 -33.06 -10.69 15.78
C GLU A 8 -32.24 -11.61 14.87
N ILE A 9 -31.59 -11.02 13.87
CA ILE A 9 -30.62 -11.73 13.03
C ILE A 9 -29.47 -12.19 13.93
N VAL A 10 -29.52 -13.45 14.36
CA VAL A 10 -28.50 -14.09 15.20
C VAL A 10 -27.33 -14.53 14.32
N LEU A 11 -26.12 -14.09 14.65
CA LEU A 11 -24.91 -14.53 13.97
C LEU A 11 -24.63 -16.01 14.30
N PRO A 12 -24.14 -16.81 13.33
CA PRO A 12 -23.70 -18.17 13.60
C PRO A 12 -22.63 -18.19 14.71
N ARG A 13 -22.72 -19.16 15.63
CA ARG A 13 -21.84 -19.26 16.82
C ARG A 13 -20.36 -19.20 16.47
N LYS A 14 -19.93 -19.86 15.38
CA LYS A 14 -18.54 -19.82 14.90
C LYS A 14 -18.04 -18.40 14.64
N GLU A 15 -18.90 -17.55 14.09
CA GLU A 15 -18.56 -16.16 13.79
C GLU A 15 -18.47 -15.31 15.06
N VAL A 16 -19.37 -15.57 16.03
CA VAL A 16 -19.32 -14.91 17.35
C VAL A 16 -18.02 -15.24 18.08
N ILE A 17 -17.60 -16.51 18.06
CA ILE A 17 -16.34 -16.96 18.66
C ILE A 17 -15.14 -16.26 18.01
N LYS A 18 -15.13 -16.21 16.67
CA LYS A 18 -14.06 -15.57 15.91
C LYS A 18 -13.91 -14.10 16.27
N ARG A 19 -15.01 -13.33 16.22
CA ARG A 19 -15.00 -11.89 16.51
C ARG A 19 -14.68 -11.55 17.96
N LEU A 20 -15.13 -12.37 18.92
CA LEU A 20 -14.71 -12.22 20.32
C LEU A 20 -13.21 -12.45 20.50
N ARG A 21 -12.64 -13.48 19.84
CA ARG A 21 -11.18 -13.72 19.87
C ARG A 21 -10.38 -12.62 19.20
N ASP A 22 -10.87 -12.09 18.09
CA ASP A 22 -10.23 -10.97 17.38
C ASP A 22 -10.12 -9.72 18.27
N ARG A 23 -11.11 -9.52 19.15
CA ARG A 23 -11.15 -8.47 20.17
C ARG A 23 -10.43 -8.83 21.48
N SER A 24 -9.73 -9.96 21.54
CA SER A 24 -9.10 -10.49 22.75
C SER A 24 -10.05 -10.65 23.94
N GLN A 25 -11.33 -10.90 23.65
CA GLN A 25 -12.37 -11.12 24.64
C GLN A 25 -12.60 -12.62 24.87
N PRO A 26 -12.93 -13.04 26.11
CA PRO A 26 -13.32 -14.42 26.38
C PRO A 26 -14.50 -14.86 25.50
N VAL A 27 -14.39 -16.07 24.94
CA VAL A 27 -15.40 -16.65 24.04
C VAL A 27 -16.74 -16.91 24.76
N LEU A 28 -16.66 -17.22 26.05
CA LEU A 28 -17.80 -17.41 26.94
C LEU A 28 -17.33 -17.03 28.36
N LEU A 29 -18.17 -16.32 29.11
CA LEU A 29 -17.96 -16.06 30.53
C LEU A 29 -18.63 -17.16 31.38
N PHE A 30 -18.24 -17.27 32.65
CA PHE A 30 -18.84 -18.24 33.56
C PHE A 30 -20.34 -17.96 33.73
N GLY A 31 -21.17 -18.96 33.44
CA GLY A 31 -22.63 -18.84 33.50
C GLY A 31 -23.27 -18.11 32.32
N GLU A 32 -22.50 -17.69 31.31
CA GLU A 32 -23.02 -17.02 30.10
C GLU A 32 -23.48 -18.04 29.06
N THR A 33 -24.67 -17.84 28.49
CA THR A 33 -25.18 -18.63 27.36
C THR A 33 -24.61 -18.14 26.02
N GLU A 34 -24.73 -18.96 24.97
CA GLU A 34 -24.23 -18.59 23.64
C GLU A 34 -24.91 -17.32 23.07
N MET A 35 -26.19 -17.14 23.39
CA MET A 35 -26.97 -15.96 23.00
C MET A 35 -26.52 -14.71 23.76
N GLU A 36 -26.23 -14.84 25.05
CA GLU A 36 -25.69 -13.74 25.86
C GLU A 36 -24.28 -13.33 25.39
N ALA A 37 -23.44 -14.30 25.00
CA ALA A 37 -22.15 -14.01 24.38
C ALA A 37 -22.29 -13.25 23.04
N PHE A 38 -23.33 -13.56 22.25
CA PHE A 38 -23.67 -12.80 21.04
C PHE A 38 -24.13 -11.37 21.35
N HIS A 39 -25.01 -11.18 22.34
CA HIS A 39 -25.41 -9.84 22.77
C HIS A 39 -24.25 -9.04 23.34
N ARG A 40 -23.32 -9.69 24.05
CA ARG A 40 -22.09 -9.07 24.52
C ARG A 40 -21.20 -8.65 23.36
N LEU A 41 -20.99 -9.52 22.37
CA LEU A 41 -20.28 -9.15 21.13
C LEU A 41 -20.92 -7.93 20.48
N ARG A 42 -22.26 -7.93 20.32
CA ARG A 42 -22.97 -6.81 19.70
C ARG A 42 -22.81 -5.50 20.49
N ARG A 43 -22.84 -5.59 21.82
CA ARG A 43 -22.57 -4.46 22.71
C ARG A 43 -21.14 -3.95 22.57
N LEU A 44 -20.16 -4.85 22.47
CA LEU A 44 -18.76 -4.50 22.25
C LEU A 44 -18.55 -3.86 20.88
N GLU A 45 -19.20 -4.37 19.82
CA GLU A 45 -19.14 -3.78 18.48
C GLU A 45 -19.75 -2.37 18.42
N ILE A 46 -20.78 -2.10 19.24
CA ILE A 46 -21.41 -0.77 19.35
C ILE A 46 -20.54 0.20 20.17
N LEU A 47 -19.99 -0.25 21.30
CA LEU A 47 -19.20 0.59 22.21
C LEU A 47 -17.78 0.83 21.69
N GLU A 48 -17.20 -0.17 21.05
CA GLU A 48 -15.85 -0.19 20.49
C GLU A 48 -15.95 -0.58 19.01
N PRO A 49 -16.33 0.34 18.11
CA PRO A 49 -16.27 0.05 16.69
C PRO A 49 -14.87 -0.44 16.32
N GLU A 50 -14.79 -1.44 15.45
CA GLU A 50 -13.54 -2.09 15.04
C GLU A 50 -12.78 -1.17 14.09
N VAL A 51 -12.20 -0.10 14.61
CA VAL A 51 -11.76 1.01 13.74
C VAL A 51 -10.41 0.75 13.06
N ASP A 52 -9.62 -0.22 13.53
CA ASP A 52 -8.20 -0.31 13.14
C ASP A 52 -7.85 -1.47 12.19
N ARG A 53 -8.67 -2.54 12.13
CA ARG A 53 -8.45 -3.67 11.21
C ARG A 53 -9.13 -3.50 9.85
N GLY A 54 -10.22 -2.75 9.77
CA GLY A 54 -10.92 -2.48 8.51
C GLY A 54 -10.15 -1.53 7.60
N LEU A 55 -9.65 -0.42 8.14
CA LEU A 55 -9.11 0.69 7.32
C LEU A 55 -7.90 0.33 6.45
N ARG A 56 -6.99 -0.51 6.95
CA ARG A 56 -5.82 -0.97 6.17
C ARG A 56 -6.24 -1.88 5.02
N ASN A 57 -7.15 -2.82 5.28
CA ASN A 57 -7.66 -3.76 4.29
C ASN A 57 -8.55 -3.04 3.27
N ASP A 58 -9.42 -2.14 3.72
CA ASP A 58 -10.31 -1.34 2.88
C ASP A 58 -9.52 -0.40 1.96
N PHE A 59 -8.43 0.20 2.46
CA PHE A 59 -7.54 1.03 1.65
C PHE A 59 -6.84 0.21 0.56
N GLN A 60 -6.28 -0.94 0.94
CA GLN A 60 -5.62 -1.85 0.01
C GLN A 60 -6.61 -2.34 -1.07
N GLU A 61 -7.80 -2.78 -0.66
CA GLU A 61 -8.86 -3.24 -1.56
C GLU A 61 -9.35 -2.13 -2.49
N ALA A 62 -9.52 -0.90 -1.99
CA ALA A 62 -9.92 0.24 -2.82
C ALA A 62 -8.85 0.58 -3.88
N MET A 63 -7.57 0.54 -3.51
CA MET A 63 -6.46 0.79 -4.43
C MET A 63 -6.36 -0.33 -5.49
N GLU A 64 -6.56 -1.59 -5.11
CA GLU A 64 -6.57 -2.74 -6.02
C GLU A 64 -7.76 -2.70 -6.99
N LYS A 65 -8.95 -2.28 -6.54
CA LYS A 65 -10.13 -2.14 -7.42
C LYS A 65 -9.95 -1.05 -8.47
N VAL A 66 -9.45 0.12 -8.08
CA VAL A 66 -9.13 1.21 -9.03
C VAL A 66 -8.13 0.72 -10.07
N ASP A 67 -7.17 -0.09 -9.64
CA ASP A 67 -6.18 -0.67 -10.53
C ASP A 67 -6.74 -1.66 -11.53
N GLN A 68 -7.57 -2.59 -11.06
CA GLN A 68 -8.22 -3.59 -11.92
C GLN A 68 -9.06 -2.92 -13.00
N ILE A 69 -9.83 -1.89 -12.64
CA ILE A 69 -10.66 -1.14 -13.60
C ILE A 69 -9.79 -0.54 -14.71
N TYR A 70 -8.66 0.06 -14.35
CA TYR A 70 -7.76 0.70 -15.31
C TYR A 70 -6.99 -0.32 -16.16
N LEU A 71 -6.56 -1.43 -15.57
CA LEU A 71 -5.92 -2.55 -16.29
C LEU A 71 -6.89 -3.18 -17.29
N ASP A 72 -8.15 -3.39 -16.91
CA ASP A 72 -9.19 -3.89 -17.79
C ASP A 72 -9.48 -2.91 -18.94
N GLU A 73 -9.47 -1.60 -18.67
CA GLU A 73 -9.61 -0.58 -19.70
C GLU A 73 -8.43 -0.63 -20.68
N ILE A 74 -7.20 -0.80 -20.19
CA ILE A 74 -6.01 -0.94 -21.04
C ILE A 74 -6.06 -2.23 -21.87
N LEU A 75 -6.41 -3.37 -21.27
CA LEU A 75 -6.56 -4.65 -21.97
C LEU A 75 -7.64 -4.59 -23.05
N LYS A 76 -8.72 -3.82 -22.83
CA LYS A 76 -9.78 -3.57 -23.81
C LYS A 76 -9.35 -2.58 -24.90
N SER A 77 -8.48 -1.63 -24.56
CA SER A 77 -8.02 -0.57 -25.48
C SER A 77 -6.81 -0.96 -26.35
N GLN A 78 -6.08 -2.05 -26.03
CA GLN A 78 -5.00 -2.56 -26.87
C GLN A 78 -5.52 -3.20 -28.16
N GLY A 79 -5.83 -2.34 -29.14
CA GLY A 79 -5.63 -2.63 -30.56
C GLY A 79 -4.13 -2.65 -30.90
N LYS A 80 -3.75 -3.57 -31.78
CA LYS A 80 -2.41 -3.84 -32.32
C LYS A 80 -1.46 -2.62 -32.30
N THR A 81 -0.37 -2.72 -31.55
CA THR A 81 0.80 -1.85 -31.75
C THR A 81 1.76 -2.50 -32.72
N GLU A 82 1.96 -1.86 -33.87
CA GLU A 82 3.09 -2.10 -34.76
C GLU A 82 4.33 -1.43 -34.16
N ASP A 83 5.28 -2.22 -33.66
CA ASP A 83 6.68 -1.79 -33.65
C ASP A 83 7.63 -2.99 -33.54
N GLY A 84 8.58 -3.06 -34.48
CA GLY A 84 9.44 -4.21 -34.76
C GLY A 84 10.60 -4.42 -33.78
N LYS A 85 10.28 -4.64 -32.50
CA LYS A 85 11.09 -5.43 -31.56
C LYS A 85 10.23 -6.60 -31.08
N SER A 86 10.81 -7.61 -30.43
CA SER A 86 10.07 -8.73 -29.82
C SER A 86 8.72 -8.23 -29.30
N ALA A 87 7.61 -8.64 -29.94
CA ALA A 87 6.32 -7.94 -29.86
C ALA A 87 5.72 -7.89 -28.43
N ASN A 88 6.38 -8.54 -27.47
CA ASN A 88 5.92 -8.70 -26.10
C ASN A 88 6.93 -8.19 -25.05
N ASP A 89 8.07 -7.61 -25.45
CA ASP A 89 9.07 -7.10 -24.50
C ASP A 89 8.71 -5.72 -23.97
N VAL A 90 8.96 -5.49 -22.68
CA VAL A 90 8.77 -4.17 -22.05
C VAL A 90 9.98 -3.27 -22.29
N LYS A 91 9.73 -1.96 -22.40
CA LYS A 91 10.79 -0.96 -22.53
C LYS A 91 11.54 -0.83 -21.19
N VAL A 92 12.80 -1.21 -21.19
CA VAL A 92 13.71 -1.03 -20.05
C VAL A 92 14.64 0.13 -20.33
N GLU A 93 14.64 1.13 -19.45
CA GLU A 93 15.62 2.22 -19.48
C GLU A 93 16.76 1.81 -18.54
N SER A 94 17.92 1.46 -19.12
CA SER A 94 19.11 1.10 -18.35
C SER A 94 19.89 2.36 -18.03
N GLU A 95 20.01 2.68 -16.74
CA GLU A 95 20.81 3.83 -16.28
C GLU A 95 22.18 3.42 -15.72
N GLY A 96 22.64 2.18 -15.96
CA GLY A 96 24.00 1.76 -15.62
C GLY A 96 24.32 1.74 -14.12
N CYS A 97 23.30 1.73 -13.25
CA CYS A 97 23.49 1.66 -11.81
C CYS A 97 23.85 0.24 -11.38
N THR A 98 24.98 0.10 -10.68
CA THR A 98 25.47 -1.19 -10.19
C THR A 98 24.96 -1.47 -8.78
N ILE A 99 25.01 -2.74 -8.36
CA ILE A 99 24.63 -3.13 -7.00
C ILE A 99 25.56 -2.51 -5.93
N GLU A 100 26.79 -2.18 -6.29
CA GLU A 100 27.78 -1.50 -5.44
C GLU A 100 27.36 -0.04 -5.18
N ASP A 101 26.88 0.66 -6.23
CA ASP A 101 26.32 2.01 -6.09
C ASP A 101 25.13 2.02 -5.13
N ILE A 102 24.29 0.98 -5.20
CA ILE A 102 23.11 0.83 -4.34
C ILE A 102 23.51 0.57 -2.87
N GLN A 103 24.60 -0.16 -2.62
CA GLN A 103 25.13 -0.36 -1.27
C GLN A 103 25.69 0.95 -0.69
N HIS A 104 26.46 1.70 -1.49
CA HIS A 104 26.96 3.01 -1.08
C HIS A 104 25.81 4.00 -0.80
N ILE A 105 24.73 3.94 -1.57
CA ILE A 105 23.52 4.71 -1.30
C ILE A 105 22.91 4.31 0.05
N ALA A 106 22.83 3.02 0.37
CA ALA A 106 22.24 2.55 1.63
C ALA A 106 22.92 3.12 2.88
N GLU A 107 24.25 3.31 2.85
CA GLU A 107 25.03 3.86 3.96
C GLU A 107 24.87 5.38 4.09
N ASN A 108 24.66 6.07 2.97
CA ASN A 108 24.61 7.54 2.93
C ASN A 108 23.19 8.11 2.96
N LEU A 109 22.17 7.30 2.68
CA LEU A 109 20.78 7.74 2.60
C LEU A 109 20.25 8.19 3.97
N GLY A 110 19.72 9.42 4.02
CA GLY A 110 19.14 10.02 5.22
C GLY A 110 20.17 10.53 6.22
N GLN A 111 21.43 10.67 5.83
CA GLN A 111 22.38 11.49 6.58
C GLN A 111 21.92 12.95 6.49
N ARG A 112 21.62 13.59 7.63
CA ARG A 112 20.97 14.92 7.77
C ARG A 112 21.66 16.10 7.05
N SER A 113 22.73 15.86 6.30
CA SER A 113 23.56 16.88 5.68
C SER A 113 23.08 17.36 4.30
N ASN A 114 22.27 16.60 3.53
CA ASN A 114 21.85 17.05 2.20
C ASN A 114 20.57 16.38 1.62
N LYS A 115 19.40 17.03 1.80
CA LYS A 115 18.10 16.57 1.26
C LYS A 115 18.08 16.44 -0.27
N GLY A 116 18.85 17.25 -0.99
CA GLY A 116 18.93 17.18 -2.45
C GLY A 116 19.63 15.91 -2.93
N LYS A 117 20.63 15.43 -2.17
CA LYS A 117 21.28 14.14 -2.43
C LYS A 117 20.34 12.98 -2.12
N ASP A 118 19.56 13.06 -1.05
CA ASP A 118 18.57 12.01 -0.72
C ASP A 118 17.56 11.82 -1.87
N ALA A 119 17.06 12.90 -2.48
CA ALA A 119 16.12 12.81 -3.60
C ALA A 119 16.75 12.15 -4.85
N GLU A 120 18.01 12.44 -5.14
CA GLU A 120 18.77 11.80 -6.21
C GLU A 120 19.00 10.32 -5.94
N MET A 121 19.44 9.98 -4.72
CA MET A 121 19.65 8.60 -4.27
C MET A 121 18.37 7.77 -4.35
N ILE A 122 17.23 8.31 -3.89
CA ILE A 122 15.92 7.66 -4.01
C ILE A 122 15.58 7.40 -5.47
N MET A 123 15.75 8.40 -6.34
CA MET A 123 15.48 8.25 -7.77
C MET A 123 16.31 7.13 -8.38
N THR A 124 17.61 7.06 -8.07
CA THR A 124 18.52 6.02 -8.54
C THR A 124 18.07 4.63 -8.11
N VAL A 125 17.73 4.44 -6.83
CA VAL A 125 17.28 3.13 -6.32
C VAL A 125 15.95 2.70 -6.95
N LEU A 126 14.99 3.61 -7.08
CA LEU A 126 13.69 3.28 -7.70
C LEU A 126 13.84 2.88 -9.17
N LYS A 127 14.69 3.58 -9.92
CA LYS A 127 14.99 3.23 -11.31
C LYS A 127 15.74 1.91 -11.43
N PHE A 128 16.68 1.63 -10.53
CA PHE A 128 17.39 0.35 -10.49
C PHE A 128 16.42 -0.83 -10.29
N ILE A 129 15.50 -0.73 -9.31
CA ILE A 129 14.50 -1.78 -9.08
C ILE A 129 13.56 -1.92 -10.29
N GLN A 130 13.16 -0.80 -10.89
CA GLN A 130 12.36 -0.80 -12.11
C GLN A 130 13.08 -1.50 -13.27
N GLN A 131 14.38 -1.22 -13.45
CA GLN A 131 15.21 -1.87 -14.47
C GLN A 131 15.25 -3.39 -14.26
N LEU A 132 15.56 -3.85 -13.04
CA LEU A 132 15.61 -5.27 -12.72
C LEU A 132 14.27 -5.97 -12.95
N TRP A 133 13.15 -5.30 -12.64
CA TRP A 133 11.83 -5.84 -12.90
C TRP A 133 11.58 -5.98 -14.41
N GLY A 134 11.91 -4.96 -15.20
CA GLY A 134 11.77 -4.99 -16.65
C GLY A 134 12.62 -6.07 -17.32
N GLU A 135 13.88 -6.21 -16.89
CA GLU A 135 14.78 -7.28 -17.36
C GLU A 135 14.19 -8.66 -17.05
N LYS A 136 13.72 -8.88 -15.81
CA LYS A 136 13.07 -10.14 -15.41
C LYS A 136 11.83 -10.44 -16.27
N LEU A 137 11.02 -9.43 -16.61
CA LEU A 137 9.88 -9.61 -17.49
C LEU A 137 10.29 -10.02 -18.91
N ASN A 138 11.40 -9.49 -19.43
CA ASN A 138 11.93 -9.80 -20.76
C ASN A 138 12.64 -11.16 -20.82
N THR A 139 13.21 -11.65 -19.71
CA THR A 139 13.83 -13.00 -19.63
C THR A 139 12.83 -14.16 -19.64
N ARG A 140 11.53 -13.90 -19.49
CA ARG A 140 10.49 -14.94 -19.53
C ARG A 140 10.43 -15.60 -20.92
N SER A 141 9.91 -16.83 -21.00
CA SER A 141 9.65 -17.47 -22.28
C SER A 141 8.59 -16.71 -23.08
N GLU A 142 8.62 -16.82 -24.41
CA GLU A 142 7.62 -16.18 -25.27
C GLU A 142 6.19 -16.68 -24.97
N GLU A 143 6.06 -17.95 -24.61
CA GLU A 143 4.79 -18.55 -24.17
C GLU A 143 4.22 -17.85 -22.93
N ASP A 144 5.07 -17.59 -21.92
CA ASP A 144 4.68 -16.87 -20.72
C ASP A 144 4.34 -15.42 -21.02
N LYS A 145 5.06 -14.77 -21.94
CA LYS A 145 4.80 -13.37 -22.35
C LYS A 145 3.45 -13.22 -23.06
N VAL A 146 3.08 -14.17 -23.92
CA VAL A 146 1.81 -14.16 -24.66
C VAL A 146 0.62 -14.55 -23.78
N SER A 147 0.85 -15.30 -22.70
CA SER A 147 -0.20 -15.67 -21.75
C SER A 147 -0.92 -14.44 -21.18
N MET A 148 -2.19 -14.62 -20.75
CA MET A 148 -2.95 -13.54 -20.10
C MET A 148 -2.22 -12.96 -18.88
N ARG A 149 -1.58 -13.84 -18.09
CA ARG A 149 -0.75 -13.45 -16.94
C ARG A 149 0.48 -12.65 -17.39
N GLY A 150 1.09 -13.03 -18.50
CA GLY A 150 2.23 -12.35 -19.12
C GLY A 150 1.91 -10.93 -19.55
N LYS A 151 0.84 -10.80 -20.34
CA LYS A 151 0.30 -9.53 -20.83
C LYS A 151 -0.09 -8.61 -19.69
N LEU A 152 -0.80 -9.13 -18.67
CA LEU A 152 -1.16 -8.36 -17.49
C LEU A 152 0.09 -7.83 -16.77
N ALA A 153 1.09 -8.69 -16.53
CA ALA A 153 2.33 -8.26 -15.87
C ALA A 153 3.09 -7.19 -16.67
N SER A 154 3.15 -7.30 -18.00
CA SER A 154 3.75 -6.28 -18.87
C SER A 154 2.94 -4.98 -18.88
N ALA A 155 1.61 -5.04 -18.87
CA ALA A 155 0.74 -3.88 -18.75
C ALA A 155 0.92 -3.18 -17.39
N THR A 156 0.96 -3.94 -16.30
CA THR A 156 1.23 -3.43 -14.94
C THR A 156 2.59 -2.73 -14.88
N TYR A 157 3.62 -3.27 -15.52
CA TYR A 157 4.93 -2.63 -15.62
C TYR A 157 4.88 -1.28 -16.35
N ASN A 158 4.27 -1.23 -17.55
CA ASN A 158 4.15 0.00 -18.34
C ASN A 158 3.33 1.08 -17.62
N GLN A 159 2.27 0.68 -16.92
CA GLN A 159 1.48 1.56 -16.07
C GLN A 159 2.33 2.10 -14.90
N THR A 160 3.09 1.23 -14.23
CA THR A 160 3.98 1.64 -13.13
C THR A 160 5.02 2.65 -13.61
N GLN A 161 5.61 2.42 -14.78
CA GLN A 161 6.53 3.39 -15.40
C GLN A 161 5.86 4.74 -15.64
N SER A 162 4.63 4.74 -16.13
CA SER A 162 3.85 5.97 -16.38
C SER A 162 3.53 6.71 -15.09
N TYR A 163 3.18 5.99 -14.02
CA TYR A 163 2.86 6.55 -12.71
C TYR A 163 4.09 7.11 -11.98
N LEU A 164 5.30 6.60 -12.24
CA LEU A 164 6.54 7.12 -11.65
C LEU A 164 7.09 8.36 -12.35
N ARG A 165 6.72 8.62 -13.62
CA ARG A 165 7.22 9.78 -14.38
C ARG A 165 7.03 11.13 -13.64
N PRO A 166 5.87 11.45 -13.06
CA PRO A 166 5.69 12.69 -12.28
C PRO A 166 6.61 12.76 -11.06
N LEU A 167 6.78 11.63 -10.36
CA LEU A 167 7.65 11.54 -9.18
C LEU A 167 9.12 11.79 -9.55
N TYR A 168 9.63 11.15 -10.60
CA TYR A 168 11.00 11.38 -11.07
C TYR A 168 11.24 12.84 -11.48
N LYS A 169 10.26 13.48 -12.12
CA LYS A 169 10.33 14.92 -12.42
C LYS A 169 10.40 15.79 -11.17
N ARG A 170 9.64 15.45 -10.12
CA ARG A 170 9.65 16.17 -8.84
C ARG A 170 10.94 15.93 -8.06
N LEU A 171 11.44 14.70 -8.01
CA LEU A 171 12.72 14.33 -7.38
C LEU A 171 13.90 15.05 -8.06
N LYS A 172 13.96 15.04 -9.40
CA LYS A 172 15.01 15.75 -10.15
C LYS A 172 15.03 17.26 -9.92
N LYS A 173 13.87 17.86 -9.67
CA LYS A 173 13.73 19.29 -9.38
C LYS A 173 13.84 19.62 -7.88
N ASN A 174 14.03 18.63 -7.01
CA ASN A 174 13.95 18.79 -5.56
C ASN A 174 12.67 19.51 -5.10
N ASN A 175 11.55 19.24 -5.78
CA ASN A 175 10.24 19.85 -5.51
C ASN A 175 9.25 18.80 -4.97
N VAL A 176 9.73 17.90 -4.13
CA VAL A 176 8.90 16.94 -3.39
C VAL A 176 8.63 17.56 -2.01
N PRO A 177 7.38 17.52 -1.52
CA PRO A 177 7.07 17.92 -0.15
C PRO A 177 7.96 17.20 0.87
N GLU A 178 8.41 17.93 1.89
CA GLU A 178 9.40 17.42 2.87
C GLU A 178 8.90 16.20 3.63
N ASP A 179 7.63 16.19 3.98
CA ASP A 179 6.94 15.07 4.61
C ASP A 179 6.96 13.81 3.72
N ILE A 180 6.61 13.95 2.44
CA ILE A 180 6.66 12.84 1.48
C ILE A 180 8.10 12.36 1.31
N LEU A 181 9.07 13.27 1.17
CA LEU A 181 10.48 12.92 1.01
C LEU A 181 11.01 12.13 2.21
N GLU A 182 10.67 12.53 3.44
CA GLU A 182 11.08 11.81 4.64
C GLU A 182 10.55 10.36 4.65
N HIS A 183 9.28 10.16 4.28
CA HIS A 183 8.71 8.81 4.19
C HIS A 183 9.37 8.00 3.08
N LEU A 184 9.63 8.60 1.91
CA LEU A 184 10.35 7.93 0.81
C LEU A 184 11.75 7.49 1.24
N VAL A 185 12.49 8.32 1.98
CA VAL A 185 13.80 7.98 2.54
C VAL A 185 13.70 6.73 3.42
N ARG A 186 12.72 6.69 4.34
CA ARG A 186 12.50 5.54 5.23
C ARG A 186 12.15 4.28 4.46
N ILE A 187 11.23 4.37 3.50
CA ILE A 187 10.81 3.23 2.66
C ILE A 187 12.03 2.66 1.94
N VAL A 188 12.78 3.50 1.22
CA VAL A 188 13.95 3.05 0.44
C VAL A 188 15.03 2.47 1.36
N LYS A 189 15.32 3.09 2.51
CA LYS A 189 16.28 2.57 3.49
C LYS A 189 15.89 1.18 4.02
N HIS A 190 14.61 0.96 4.30
CA HIS A 190 14.10 -0.34 4.75
C HIS A 190 14.11 -1.38 3.63
N MET A 191 13.83 -0.98 2.38
CA MET A 191 13.98 -1.85 1.21
C MET A 191 15.44 -2.29 1.01
N LEU A 192 16.40 -1.37 1.14
CA LEU A 192 17.82 -1.66 1.00
C LEU A 192 18.35 -2.58 2.11
N SER A 193 17.81 -2.45 3.33
CA SER A 193 18.11 -3.36 4.46
C SER A 193 17.33 -4.67 4.45
N ARG A 194 16.52 -4.92 3.42
CA ARG A 194 15.67 -6.12 3.26
C ARG A 194 14.72 -6.35 4.43
N ASP A 195 14.23 -5.27 5.03
CA ASP A 195 13.18 -5.27 6.05
C ASP A 195 11.88 -4.73 5.44
N TYR A 196 11.17 -5.61 4.72
CA TYR A 196 9.97 -5.23 3.98
C TYR A 196 8.79 -4.92 4.90
N VAL A 197 8.76 -5.49 6.11
CA VAL A 197 7.74 -5.18 7.12
C VAL A 197 7.84 -3.70 7.54
N LYS A 198 9.04 -3.23 7.89
CA LYS A 198 9.24 -1.81 8.21
C LYS A 198 9.05 -0.90 7.01
N ALA A 199 9.48 -1.34 5.83
CA ALA A 199 9.24 -0.57 4.60
C ALA A 199 7.74 -0.40 4.34
N ASN A 200 6.95 -1.45 4.55
CA ASN A 200 5.49 -1.41 4.38
C ASN A 200 4.80 -0.55 5.44
N ASP A 201 5.27 -0.57 6.69
CA ASP A 201 4.75 0.32 7.73
C ASP A 201 4.98 1.79 7.38
N ALA A 202 6.20 2.15 6.94
CA ALA A 202 6.51 3.50 6.46
C ALA A 202 5.68 3.90 5.22
N TYR A 203 5.40 2.95 4.32
CA TYR A 203 4.51 3.15 3.18
C TYR A 203 3.07 3.45 3.61
N LEU A 204 2.52 2.68 4.55
CA LEU A 204 1.17 2.91 5.06
C LEU A 204 1.06 4.25 5.79
N GLN A 205 2.08 4.62 6.57
CA GLN A 205 2.16 5.93 7.21
C GLN A 205 2.15 7.06 6.17
N MET A 206 2.84 6.91 5.03
CA MET A 206 2.83 7.89 3.94
C MET A 206 1.47 7.96 3.22
N ALA A 207 0.84 6.81 3.00
CA ALA A 207 -0.38 6.71 2.18
C ALA A 207 -1.65 7.12 2.93
N ILE A 208 -1.72 6.84 4.23
CA ILE A 208 -2.90 7.06 5.08
C ILE A 208 -2.65 8.20 6.07
N GLY A 209 -1.41 8.37 6.54
CA GLY A 209 -1.03 9.34 7.55
C GLY A 209 -1.18 8.84 8.98
N ASN A 210 -0.56 9.58 9.90
CA ASN A 210 -0.75 9.45 11.35
C ASN A 210 -2.01 10.20 11.84
N ALA A 211 -2.98 10.44 10.95
CA ALA A 211 -4.24 11.05 11.33
C ALA A 211 -4.92 10.11 12.32
N PRO A 212 -5.33 10.58 13.51
CA PRO A 212 -6.06 9.73 14.44
C PRO A 212 -7.26 9.08 13.77
N TRP A 213 -7.89 9.70 12.76
CA TRP A 213 -8.98 9.13 11.94
C TRP A 213 -9.15 9.94 10.63
N PRO A 214 -9.18 9.34 9.41
CA PRO A 214 -9.37 10.09 8.16
C PRO A 214 -10.79 10.02 7.56
N ILE A 215 -11.72 9.24 8.14
CA ILE A 215 -13.09 9.10 7.63
C ILE A 215 -14.06 9.84 8.55
N GLY A 216 -14.74 10.84 7.98
CA GLY A 216 -15.53 11.84 8.70
C GLY A 216 -16.54 11.27 9.70
N VAL A 217 -16.25 11.49 10.98
CA VAL A 217 -17.24 11.55 12.05
C VAL A 217 -17.01 12.85 12.81
N THR A 218 -17.63 13.94 12.35
CA THR A 218 -17.46 15.27 12.97
C THR A 218 -18.29 15.50 14.23
N MET A 219 -19.15 14.59 14.68
CA MET A 219 -19.93 14.84 15.89
C MET A 219 -20.38 13.57 16.62
N VAL A 220 -19.80 13.32 17.80
CA VAL A 220 -20.55 12.81 18.96
C VAL A 220 -19.98 13.46 20.22
N GLY A 221 -20.67 14.47 20.76
CA GLY A 221 -20.34 15.12 22.04
C GLY A 221 -20.68 16.61 22.07
N ILE A 222 -21.58 17.02 22.98
CA ILE A 222 -22.18 18.37 23.12
C ILE A 222 -21.17 19.48 23.51
N HIS A 223 -19.89 19.16 23.74
CA HIS A 223 -18.88 20.13 24.16
C HIS A 223 -17.60 20.04 23.31
N ALA A 224 -17.48 20.93 22.32
CA ALA A 224 -16.25 21.13 21.58
C ALA A 224 -15.19 21.78 22.50
N ARG A 225 -14.12 21.04 22.84
CA ARG A 225 -13.00 21.59 23.60
C ARG A 225 -12.02 22.30 22.66
N THR A 226 -11.58 23.49 23.06
CA THR A 226 -10.73 24.47 22.35
C THR A 226 -9.30 24.00 22.00
N GLY A 227 -8.93 22.75 22.29
CA GLY A 227 -7.62 22.16 21.95
C GLY A 227 -7.62 21.26 20.70
N ARG A 228 -8.77 21.06 20.02
CA ARG A 228 -8.91 20.09 18.91
C ARG A 228 -8.34 20.55 17.56
N GLU A 229 -8.06 21.83 17.38
CA GLU A 229 -7.54 22.34 16.09
C GLU A 229 -6.08 21.93 15.83
N LYS A 230 -5.30 21.60 16.88
CA LYS A 230 -3.90 21.15 16.76
C LYS A 230 -3.72 19.67 16.39
N ILE A 231 -4.80 18.90 16.26
CA ILE A 231 -4.75 17.48 15.87
C ILE A 231 -4.96 17.31 14.36
N PHE A 232 -5.41 18.36 13.66
CA PHE A 232 -5.59 18.36 12.20
C PHE A 232 -4.30 18.64 11.41
N SER A 233 -3.22 19.03 12.09
CA SER A 233 -1.98 19.49 11.46
C SER A 233 -0.92 18.39 11.35
N GLN A 234 -1.25 17.29 10.68
CA GLN A 234 -0.31 16.56 9.84
C GLN A 234 -0.99 16.35 8.49
N ASN A 235 -0.49 17.06 7.49
CA ASN A 235 -1.08 17.34 6.17
C ASN A 235 -1.22 16.12 5.23
N ILE A 236 -1.68 14.96 5.73
CA ILE A 236 -1.71 13.70 4.97
C ILE A 236 -3.09 13.41 4.36
N ALA A 237 -4.12 14.19 4.74
CA ALA A 237 -5.42 14.18 4.06
C ALA A 237 -5.36 14.62 2.58
N HIS A 238 -4.28 15.30 2.14
CA HIS A 238 -4.13 15.73 0.75
C HIS A 238 -3.74 14.59 -0.20
N VAL A 239 -3.06 13.54 0.28
CA VAL A 239 -2.53 12.46 -0.57
C VAL A 239 -3.65 11.68 -1.28
N LEU A 240 -4.77 11.47 -0.59
CA LEU A 240 -5.97 10.85 -1.17
C LEU A 240 -6.71 11.79 -2.14
N ASN A 241 -6.52 13.10 -2.05
CA ASN A 241 -7.19 14.08 -2.89
C ASN A 241 -6.42 14.39 -4.19
N ASP A 242 -5.12 14.09 -4.27
CA ASP A 242 -4.32 14.25 -5.48
C ASP A 242 -4.12 12.90 -6.21
N GLU A 243 -4.80 12.77 -7.34
CA GLU A 243 -4.74 11.62 -8.25
C GLU A 243 -3.31 11.30 -8.73
N THR A 244 -2.48 12.33 -8.91
CA THR A 244 -1.07 12.16 -9.29
C THR A 244 -0.27 11.54 -8.15
N GLN A 245 -0.52 11.97 -6.91
CA GLN A 245 0.11 11.42 -5.72
C GLN A 245 -0.29 9.97 -5.49
N ARG A 246 -1.59 9.69 -5.56
CA ARG A 246 -2.12 8.32 -5.46
C ARG A 246 -1.44 7.36 -6.43
N LYS A 247 -1.31 7.74 -7.70
CA LYS A 247 -0.67 6.93 -8.75
C LYS A 247 0.79 6.61 -8.45
N PHE A 248 1.63 7.58 -8.10
CA PHE A 248 3.04 7.27 -7.82
C PHE A 248 3.22 6.50 -6.50
N ILE A 249 2.37 6.72 -5.50
CA ILE A 249 2.38 5.95 -4.24
C ILE A 249 2.05 4.49 -4.53
N GLN A 250 1.04 4.23 -5.35
CA GLN A 250 0.74 2.88 -5.82
C GLN A 250 1.92 2.26 -6.56
N ALA A 251 2.57 3.03 -7.43
CA ALA A 251 3.73 2.56 -8.17
C ALA A 251 4.91 2.19 -7.24
N ILE A 252 5.14 2.97 -6.17
CA ILE A 252 6.13 2.64 -5.14
C ILE A 252 5.80 1.30 -4.48
N LYS A 253 4.54 1.05 -4.08
CA LYS A 253 4.13 -0.23 -3.50
C LYS A 253 4.42 -1.40 -4.43
N ARG A 254 4.15 -1.26 -5.73
CA ARG A 254 4.50 -2.30 -6.72
C ARG A 254 5.99 -2.55 -6.77
N LEU A 255 6.81 -1.50 -6.81
CA LEU A 255 8.26 -1.63 -6.76
C LEU A 255 8.74 -2.30 -5.47
N MET A 256 8.10 -2.02 -4.32
CA MET A 256 8.39 -2.72 -3.06
C MET A 256 8.12 -4.22 -3.16
N THR A 257 6.96 -4.62 -3.70
CA THR A 257 6.61 -6.03 -3.90
C THR A 257 7.58 -6.71 -4.86
N GLN A 258 7.96 -6.04 -5.96
CA GLN A 258 8.95 -6.61 -6.89
C GLN A 258 10.34 -6.69 -6.26
N CYS A 259 10.74 -5.71 -5.45
CA CYS A 259 11.99 -5.74 -4.70
C CYS A 259 12.05 -6.96 -3.77
N GLN A 260 10.97 -7.27 -3.02
CA GLN A 260 10.90 -8.48 -2.18
C GLN A 260 10.99 -9.78 -3.00
N ARG A 261 10.38 -9.82 -4.20
CA ARG A 261 10.46 -10.98 -5.11
C ARG A 261 11.82 -11.17 -5.76
N ILE A 262 12.61 -10.11 -5.90
CA ILE A 262 13.96 -10.15 -6.48
C ILE A 262 15.00 -10.41 -5.39
N PHE A 263 14.80 -9.87 -4.19
CA PHE A 263 15.68 -10.03 -3.04
C PHE A 263 14.94 -10.67 -1.85
N PRO A 264 14.78 -12.01 -1.85
CA PRO A 264 14.16 -12.71 -0.74
C PRO A 264 14.88 -12.46 0.59
N THR A 265 14.12 -12.45 1.68
CA THR A 265 14.59 -12.28 3.06
C THR A 265 13.88 -13.29 3.96
N ASP A 266 14.20 -13.26 5.26
CA ASP A 266 13.54 -14.12 6.24
C ASP A 266 12.01 -13.92 6.23
N PRO A 267 11.20 -14.97 6.48
CA PRO A 267 9.74 -14.87 6.51
C PRO A 267 9.24 -13.79 7.48
N SER A 268 9.96 -13.57 8.60
CA SER A 268 9.64 -12.55 9.61
C SER A 268 9.83 -11.11 9.14
N ARG A 269 10.60 -10.89 8.08
CA ARG A 269 10.88 -9.58 7.47
C ARG A 269 10.21 -9.40 6.12
N SER A 270 9.43 -10.39 5.69
CA SER A 270 8.68 -10.37 4.44
C SER A 270 7.22 -10.00 4.70
N VAL A 271 6.62 -9.25 3.79
CA VAL A 271 5.18 -8.96 3.81
C VAL A 271 4.49 -9.99 2.93
N GLU A 272 3.40 -10.60 3.42
CA GLU A 272 2.60 -11.58 2.67
C GLU A 272 3.45 -12.72 2.07
N TYR A 273 4.13 -13.49 2.91
CA TYR A 273 5.01 -14.60 2.51
C TYR A 273 4.34 -15.67 1.62
N ASN A 274 3.01 -15.65 1.48
CA ASN A 274 2.21 -16.65 0.76
C ASN A 274 1.25 -16.07 -0.30
N ALA A 275 1.42 -14.82 -0.77
CA ALA A 275 0.52 -14.20 -1.77
C ALA A 275 1.07 -14.20 -3.21
#